data_AF-A0A924TE89-F1
#
_entry.id   AF-A0A924TE89-F1
#
_cell.length_a   1.000
_cell.length_b   1.000
_cell.length_c   1.000
_cell.angle_alpha   90.00
_cell.angle_beta   90.00
_cell.angle_gamma   90.00
#
_symmetry.space_group_name_H-M   'P 1'
#
loop_
_entity.id
_entity.type
_entity.pdbx_description
1 polymer ?
#
loop_
_entity_poly.entity_id
_entity_poly.type
_entity_poly.pdbx_seq_one_letter_code
_entity_poly.pdbx_strand_id
1 'polypeptide(L)'
;MSYEPKEGVDYIIDLYAVAGTAPEANPDELKQALNQRMLEYHPDRLEGLAPEFRSKGESMARLLNRAKVVLLDSGNRQGYDEILAEWEGPVSRDGTPIIRMDRHLQTEMEGKTPDEIEGIFTEQAKQVESMTGYNPHTLSFLKSMITQAGEDCPDDLRKAYEDALLSYDRCLAIQEAERSRLLSLPDPGKSGYRAGLNYADTIAGEIETAKVVRTEELRMLALGGVSTRLALLAGESVEPVGTDIVTVSSLQLPAYYEQQAEKVRELAAKRQEVVEKRLANFQPTYPGAELQTEAKPNLAIGVGEDVYRWFGVAFDSETSSANLDNIPAEIAELLNAGDYKAVIERGYNVLTYAPLEQIDIQTQLIDAIEKHADKYGIGEETL
;
A
#
# COMPACT_ATOMS: atom_id res chain seq x y z
N MET A 1 3.78 25.11 -12.52
CA MET A 1 4.79 25.57 -11.56
C MET A 1 5.70 24.40 -11.25
N SER A 2 7.02 24.56 -11.17
CA SER A 2 7.91 23.51 -10.67
C SER A 2 7.79 23.47 -9.15
N TYR A 3 7.36 22.35 -8.59
CA TYR A 3 7.31 22.14 -7.16
C TYR A 3 8.71 22.22 -6.54
N GLU A 4 8.84 22.97 -5.44
CA GLU A 4 10.09 23.14 -4.70
C GLU A 4 9.97 22.41 -3.34
N PRO A 5 10.78 21.37 -3.09
CA PRO A 5 10.72 20.60 -1.84
C PRO A 5 11.12 21.44 -0.64
N LYS A 6 10.39 21.27 0.47
CA LYS A 6 10.58 22.01 1.71
C LYS A 6 11.13 21.12 2.82
N GLU A 7 12.23 21.53 3.43
CA GLU A 7 12.78 20.86 4.61
C GLU A 7 11.80 20.97 5.79
N GLY A 8 11.63 19.90 6.57
CA GLY A 8 10.63 19.79 7.64
C GLY A 8 9.20 19.56 7.14
N VAL A 9 9.02 19.36 5.84
CA VAL A 9 7.72 19.00 5.22
C VAL A 9 7.89 17.78 4.33
N ASP A 10 8.86 17.81 3.42
CA ASP A 10 9.09 16.74 2.44
C ASP A 10 10.26 15.85 2.82
N TYR A 11 11.25 16.41 3.51
CA TYR A 11 12.45 15.73 4.00
C TYR A 11 13.02 16.49 5.20
N ILE A 12 13.91 15.86 5.96
CA ILE A 12 14.81 16.56 6.89
C ILE A 12 16.25 16.27 6.52
N ILE A 13 17.16 17.20 6.83
CA ILE A 13 18.59 17.00 6.60
C ILE A 13 19.20 16.39 7.86
N ASP A 14 19.98 15.33 7.70
CA ASP A 14 20.81 14.73 8.75
C ASP A 14 22.07 15.58 8.96
N LEU A 15 22.06 16.39 10.01
CA LEU A 15 23.16 17.29 10.36
C LEU A 15 24.40 16.51 10.82
N TYR A 16 24.25 15.30 11.36
CA TYR A 16 25.38 14.44 11.71
C TYR A 16 26.07 13.91 10.45
N ALA A 17 25.29 13.47 9.45
CA ALA A 17 25.83 13.07 8.15
C ALA A 17 26.49 14.25 7.40
N VAL A 18 25.90 15.45 7.48
CA VAL A 18 26.48 16.69 6.96
C VAL A 18 27.77 17.07 7.70
N ALA A 19 27.87 16.83 9.00
CA ALA A 19 29.11 16.99 9.77
C ALA A 19 30.15 15.89 9.47
N GLY A 20 29.69 14.72 9.00
CA GLY A 20 30.53 13.53 8.77
C GLY A 20 30.78 12.73 10.04
N THR A 21 29.86 12.77 11.01
CA THR A 21 29.98 12.14 12.33
C THR A 21 28.80 11.24 12.64
N ALA A 22 28.97 10.33 13.61
CA ALA A 22 27.86 9.53 14.13
C ALA A 22 27.03 10.32 15.15
N PRO A 23 25.73 9.98 15.37
CA PRO A 23 24.89 10.62 16.37
C PRO A 23 25.43 10.53 17.81
N GLU A 24 26.27 9.55 18.11
CA GLU A 24 26.88 9.34 19.42
C GLU A 24 28.20 10.12 19.62
N ALA A 25 28.66 10.85 18.59
CA ALA A 25 29.93 11.57 18.64
C ALA A 25 29.96 12.59 19.79
N ASN A 26 31.11 12.67 20.46
CA ASN A 26 31.30 13.64 21.54
C ASN A 26 31.46 15.08 20.97
N PRO A 27 31.27 16.13 21.80
CA PRO A 27 31.32 17.51 21.32
C PRO A 27 32.65 17.93 20.67
N ASP A 28 33.77 17.39 21.13
CA ASP A 28 35.10 17.72 20.60
C ASP A 28 35.31 17.11 19.21
N GLU A 29 34.90 15.85 19.01
CA GLU A 29 34.89 15.17 17.71
C GLU A 29 33.98 15.90 16.72
N LEU A 30 32.77 16.27 17.14
CA LEU A 30 31.83 17.06 16.33
C LEU A 30 32.44 18.38 15.88
N LYS A 31 33.05 19.11 16.82
CA LYS A 31 33.70 20.40 16.53
C LYS A 31 34.86 20.24 15.56
N GLN A 32 35.68 19.19 15.70
CA GLN A 32 36.79 18.92 14.79
C GLN A 32 36.28 18.59 13.38
N ALA A 33 35.31 17.68 13.26
CA ALA A 33 34.73 17.27 11.98
C ALA A 33 34.07 18.44 11.24
N LEU A 34 33.27 19.25 11.94
CA LEU A 34 32.63 20.44 11.37
C LEU A 34 33.66 21.45 10.86
N ASN A 35 34.73 21.72 11.61
CA ASN A 35 35.78 22.64 11.17
C ASN A 35 36.55 22.10 9.95
N GLN A 36 36.83 20.79 9.93
CA GLN A 36 37.50 20.15 8.79
C GLN A 36 36.64 20.26 7.53
N ARG A 37 35.35 19.92 7.61
CA ARG A 37 34.44 20.06 6.47
C ARG A 37 34.25 21.51 6.04
N MET A 38 34.19 22.46 6.97
CA MET A 38 34.07 23.89 6.63
C MET A 38 35.27 24.38 5.80
N LEU A 39 36.48 23.87 6.07
CA LEU A 39 37.68 24.20 5.28
C LEU A 39 37.63 23.66 3.85
N GLU A 40 36.85 22.62 3.58
CA GLU A 40 36.67 22.06 2.23
C GLU A 40 35.72 22.92 1.39
N TYR A 41 34.69 23.51 2.01
CA TYR A 41 33.63 24.27 1.35
C TYR A 41 33.72 25.79 1.55
N HIS A 42 34.85 26.29 2.06
CA HIS A 42 35.04 27.73 2.29
C HIS A 42 34.95 28.52 0.95
N PRO A 43 34.23 29.65 0.89
CA PRO A 43 34.01 30.41 -0.34
C PRO A 43 35.31 30.78 -1.07
N ASP A 44 36.35 31.15 -0.33
CA ASP A 44 37.68 31.48 -0.89
C ASP A 44 38.34 30.33 -1.67
N ARG A 45 38.02 29.06 -1.37
CA ARG A 45 38.55 27.90 -2.12
C ARG A 45 37.75 27.58 -3.38
N LEU A 46 36.53 28.10 -3.47
CA LEU A 46 35.61 27.90 -4.58
C LEU A 46 35.65 29.06 -5.56
N GLU A 47 36.41 30.12 -5.25
CA GLU A 47 36.66 31.24 -6.14
C GLU A 47 37.36 30.74 -7.42
N GLY A 48 36.78 31.06 -8.59
CA GLY A 48 37.28 30.61 -9.89
C GLY A 48 36.70 29.28 -10.40
N LEU A 49 35.89 28.56 -9.62
CA LEU A 49 35.14 27.40 -10.11
C LEU A 49 33.85 27.78 -10.86
N ALA A 50 33.30 26.81 -11.61
CA ALA A 50 32.05 26.99 -12.33
C ALA A 50 30.89 27.39 -11.38
N PRO A 51 29.90 28.17 -11.85
CA PRO A 51 28.80 28.67 -11.02
C PRO A 51 28.09 27.59 -10.20
N GLU A 52 27.95 26.39 -10.74
CA GLU A 52 27.28 25.26 -10.11
C GLU A 52 28.05 24.76 -8.87
N PHE A 53 29.38 24.70 -8.95
CA PHE A 53 30.24 24.29 -7.83
C PHE A 53 30.27 25.34 -6.71
N ARG A 54 30.24 26.63 -7.07
CA ARG A 54 30.13 27.72 -6.09
C ARG A 54 28.80 27.68 -5.36
N SER A 55 27.69 27.55 -6.08
CA SER A 55 26.35 27.42 -5.51
C SER A 55 26.23 26.20 -4.57
N LYS A 56 26.80 25.06 -4.98
CA LYS A 56 26.83 23.86 -4.13
C LYS A 56 27.64 24.07 -2.86
N GLY A 57 28.81 24.69 -2.96
CA GLY A 57 29.66 24.93 -1.80
C GLY A 57 29.12 26.01 -0.85
N GLU A 58 28.51 27.07 -1.36
CA GLU A 58 27.77 28.05 -0.55
C GLU A 58 26.60 27.39 0.21
N SER A 59 25.89 26.46 -0.44
CA SER A 59 24.81 25.71 0.19
C SER A 59 25.34 24.78 1.29
N MET A 60 26.44 24.07 1.03
CA MET A 60 27.08 23.21 2.03
C MET A 60 27.65 24.02 3.22
N ALA A 61 28.26 25.18 2.96
CA ALA A 61 28.78 26.05 4.02
C ALA A 61 27.65 26.58 4.93
N ARG A 62 26.49 26.92 4.36
CA ARG A 62 25.29 27.26 5.15
C ARG A 62 24.83 26.09 6.03
N LEU A 63 24.76 24.88 5.47
CA LEU A 63 24.38 23.68 6.22
C LEU A 63 25.36 23.34 7.34
N LEU A 64 26.66 23.46 7.10
CA LEU A 64 27.69 23.24 8.14
C LEU A 64 27.62 24.28 9.26
N ASN A 65 27.29 25.54 8.95
CA ASN A 65 27.07 26.56 9.97
C ASN A 65 25.82 26.25 10.81
N ARG A 66 24.74 25.81 10.17
CA ARG A 66 23.54 25.35 10.88
C ARG A 66 23.83 24.13 11.76
N ALA A 67 24.53 23.12 11.23
CA ALA A 67 24.96 21.95 12.00
C ALA A 67 25.80 22.35 13.22
N LYS A 68 26.66 23.37 13.07
CA LYS A 68 27.46 23.91 14.19
C LYS A 68 26.62 24.55 15.28
N VAL A 69 25.58 25.32 14.93
CA VAL A 69 24.69 25.95 15.91
C VAL A 69 23.83 24.92 16.63
N VAL A 70 23.33 23.92 15.89
CA VAL A 70 22.41 22.91 16.42
C VAL A 70 23.15 21.83 17.20
N LEU A 71 24.22 21.23 16.67
CA LEU A 71 24.84 20.05 17.26
C LEU A 71 25.85 20.33 18.38
N LEU A 72 26.42 21.55 18.45
CA LEU A 72 27.38 21.90 19.51
C LEU A 72 26.68 22.42 20.78
N ASP A 73 25.46 22.93 20.67
CA ASP A 73 24.66 23.28 21.83
C ASP A 73 23.87 22.04 22.30
N SER A 74 24.03 21.64 23.56
CA SER A 74 23.42 20.40 24.06
C SER A 74 21.89 20.45 24.05
N GLY A 75 21.30 21.63 24.28
CA GLY A 75 19.84 21.79 24.27
C GLY A 75 19.29 21.70 22.86
N ASN A 76 19.94 22.39 21.90
CA ASN A 76 19.53 22.33 20.50
C ASN A 76 19.75 20.93 19.89
N ARG A 77 20.83 20.25 20.26
CA ARG A 77 21.12 18.88 19.83
C ARG A 77 20.05 17.92 20.29
N GLN A 78 19.65 17.98 21.57
CA GLN A 78 18.57 17.15 22.08
C GLN A 78 17.25 17.42 21.33
N GLY A 79 16.89 18.68 21.13
CA GLY A 79 15.67 19.03 20.39
C GLY A 79 15.71 18.55 18.92
N TYR A 80 16.90 18.54 18.30
CA TYR A 80 17.09 17.98 16.97
C TYR A 80 17.00 16.45 16.94
N ASP A 81 17.55 15.77 17.95
CA ASP A 81 17.46 14.31 18.09
C ASP A 81 16.01 13.86 18.30
N GLU A 82 15.22 14.62 19.07
CA GLU A 82 13.78 14.39 19.23
C GLU A 82 13.03 14.53 17.89
N ILE A 83 13.33 15.57 17.10
CA ILE A 83 12.74 15.75 15.76
C ILE A 83 13.12 14.58 14.83
N LEU A 84 14.38 14.14 14.84
CA LEU A 84 14.83 13.00 14.03
C LEU A 84 14.13 11.70 14.43
N ALA A 85 13.89 11.48 15.71
CA ALA A 85 13.21 10.29 16.22
C ALA A 85 11.70 10.27 15.89
N GLU A 86 11.06 11.45 15.87
CA GLU A 86 9.64 11.62 15.50
C GLU A 86 9.40 11.58 13.98
N TRP A 87 10.44 11.79 13.17
CA TRP A 87 10.29 11.96 11.73
C TRP A 87 10.13 10.63 10.96
N GLU A 88 8.96 10.45 10.36
CA GLU A 88 8.64 9.27 9.54
C GLU A 88 8.97 9.43 8.04
N GLY A 89 9.41 10.63 7.62
CA GLY A 89 9.69 10.95 6.22
C GLY A 89 11.12 10.59 5.77
N PRO A 90 11.49 10.93 4.53
CA PRO A 90 12.85 10.71 4.04
C PRO A 90 13.85 11.64 4.72
N VAL A 91 15.09 11.16 4.88
CA VAL A 91 16.19 11.91 5.49
C VAL A 91 17.32 12.09 4.47
N SER A 92 17.67 13.35 4.19
CA SER A 92 18.76 13.73 3.30
C SER A 92 20.08 13.74 4.06
N ARG A 93 21.06 12.97 3.59
CA ARG A 93 22.37 12.84 4.25
C ARG A 93 23.41 13.86 3.79
N ASP A 94 23.15 14.53 2.67
CA ASP A 94 24.09 15.44 2.01
C ASP A 94 23.49 16.83 1.78
N GLY A 95 22.25 17.06 2.24
CA GLY A 95 21.51 18.30 2.05
C GLY A 95 20.83 18.42 0.68
N THR A 96 20.89 17.38 -0.16
CA THR A 96 20.13 17.34 -1.41
C THR A 96 18.64 17.18 -1.09
N PRO A 97 17.75 18.06 -1.60
CA PRO A 97 16.32 17.93 -1.36
C PRO A 97 15.74 16.62 -1.89
N ILE A 98 14.86 15.99 -1.11
CA ILE A 98 14.16 14.77 -1.53
C ILE A 98 12.72 15.13 -1.87
N ILE A 99 12.30 14.80 -3.10
CA ILE A 99 10.94 15.04 -3.59
C ILE A 99 10.06 13.84 -3.24
N ARG A 100 8.98 14.09 -2.51
CA ARG A 100 7.89 13.14 -2.30
C ARG A 100 6.90 13.23 -3.47
N MET A 101 6.79 12.17 -4.27
CA MET A 101 5.97 12.18 -5.50
C MET A 101 4.47 12.37 -5.23
N ASP A 102 3.97 11.80 -4.13
CA ASP A 102 2.62 12.01 -3.61
C ASP A 102 2.35 13.49 -3.30
N ARG A 103 3.30 14.17 -2.64
CA ARG A 103 3.20 15.60 -2.34
C ARG A 103 3.24 16.47 -3.59
N HIS A 104 4.14 16.15 -4.52
CA HIS A 104 4.21 16.84 -5.80
C HIS A 104 2.87 16.81 -6.55
N LEU A 105 2.25 15.63 -6.64
CA LEU A 105 0.94 15.45 -7.26
C LEU A 105 -0.14 16.25 -6.52
N GLN A 106 -0.17 16.20 -5.18
CA GLN A 106 -1.15 16.97 -4.40
C GLN A 106 -1.04 18.47 -4.65
N THR A 107 0.17 19.03 -4.63
CA THR A 107 0.38 20.45 -4.91
C THR A 107 -0.01 20.84 -6.34
N GLU A 108 0.21 19.95 -7.33
CA GLU A 108 -0.27 20.18 -8.69
C GLU A 108 -1.81 20.20 -8.77
N MET A 109 -2.48 19.37 -7.98
CA MET A 109 -3.94 19.26 -7.94
C MET A 109 -4.62 20.35 -7.09
N GLU A 110 -3.94 20.90 -6.07
CA GLU A 110 -4.48 22.00 -5.23
C GLU A 110 -4.81 23.27 -6.05
N GLY A 111 -4.14 23.48 -7.18
CA GLY A 111 -4.43 24.58 -8.11
C GLY A 111 -5.56 24.32 -9.11
N LYS A 112 -6.17 23.13 -9.09
CA LYS A 112 -7.20 22.69 -10.03
C LYS A 112 -8.56 22.58 -9.36
N THR A 113 -9.61 22.80 -10.13
CA THR A 113 -10.98 22.50 -9.71
C THR A 113 -11.22 20.99 -9.65
N PRO A 114 -12.17 20.52 -8.84
CA PRO A 114 -12.48 19.10 -8.78
C PRO A 114 -12.90 18.49 -10.14
N ASP A 115 -13.57 19.27 -10.99
CA ASP A 115 -13.94 18.86 -12.36
C ASP A 115 -12.72 18.70 -13.27
N GLU A 116 -11.71 19.57 -13.16
CA GLU A 116 -10.47 19.45 -13.91
C GLU A 116 -9.68 18.19 -13.49
N ILE A 117 -9.66 17.89 -12.20
CA ILE A 117 -9.03 16.67 -11.67
C ILE A 117 -9.76 15.42 -12.20
N GLU A 118 -11.09 15.45 -12.21
CA GLU A 118 -11.88 14.34 -12.77
C GLU A 118 -11.65 14.17 -14.28
N GLY A 119 -11.46 15.27 -15.01
CA GLY A 119 -11.07 15.23 -16.42
C GLY A 119 -9.76 14.49 -16.65
N ILE A 120 -8.74 14.75 -15.82
CA ILE A 120 -7.44 14.06 -15.86
C ILE A 120 -7.62 12.56 -15.66
N PHE A 121 -8.34 12.15 -14.61
CA PHE A 121 -8.58 10.74 -14.33
C PHE A 121 -9.41 10.05 -15.42
N THR A 122 -10.35 10.76 -16.04
CA THR A 122 -11.16 10.21 -17.15
C THR A 122 -10.31 9.95 -18.39
N GLU A 123 -9.34 10.83 -18.69
CA GLU A 123 -8.40 10.62 -19.80
C GLU A 123 -7.43 9.47 -19.51
N GLN A 124 -6.92 9.40 -18.27
CA GLN A 124 -6.05 8.32 -17.81
C GLN A 124 -6.78 6.97 -17.82
N ALA A 125 -8.04 6.92 -17.39
CA ALA A 125 -8.84 5.69 -17.39
C ALA A 125 -8.86 5.03 -18.77
N LYS A 126 -9.02 5.80 -19.85
CA LYS A 126 -8.99 5.26 -21.23
C LYS A 126 -7.65 4.61 -21.58
N GLN A 127 -6.55 5.19 -21.10
CA GLN A 127 -5.22 4.60 -21.29
C GLN A 127 -5.07 3.31 -20.49
N VAL A 128 -5.53 3.31 -19.22
CA VAL A 128 -5.52 2.12 -18.35
C VAL A 128 -6.34 0.98 -18.94
N GLU A 129 -7.52 1.26 -19.48
CA GLU A 129 -8.35 0.26 -20.18
C GLU A 129 -7.56 -0.40 -21.33
N SER A 130 -6.86 0.40 -22.14
CA SER A 130 -6.06 -0.10 -23.25
C SER A 130 -4.86 -0.95 -22.80
N MET A 131 -4.25 -0.60 -21.66
CA MET A 131 -3.08 -1.32 -21.11
C MET A 131 -3.46 -2.65 -20.45
N THR A 132 -4.62 -2.69 -19.80
CA THR A 132 -5.08 -3.87 -19.04
C THR A 132 -5.75 -4.92 -19.93
N GLY A 133 -6.06 -4.57 -21.19
CA GLY A 133 -6.81 -5.44 -22.09
C GLY A 133 -8.29 -5.54 -21.72
N TYR A 134 -8.76 -4.72 -20.78
CA TYR A 134 -10.15 -4.69 -20.37
C TYR A 134 -11.03 -4.15 -21.50
N ASN A 135 -12.10 -4.87 -21.81
CA ASN A 135 -13.13 -4.44 -22.74
C ASN A 135 -14.53 -4.65 -22.10
N PRO A 136 -15.29 -3.57 -21.86
CA PRO A 136 -16.60 -3.66 -21.21
C PRO A 136 -17.60 -4.50 -22.02
N HIS A 137 -17.53 -4.48 -23.35
CA HIS A 137 -18.41 -5.28 -24.20
C HIS A 137 -18.12 -6.78 -24.07
N THR A 138 -16.84 -7.16 -24.01
CA THR A 138 -16.43 -8.55 -23.82
C THR A 138 -16.91 -9.09 -22.47
N LEU A 139 -16.71 -8.33 -21.39
CA LEU A 139 -17.15 -8.73 -20.05
C LEU A 139 -18.68 -8.89 -20.00
N SER A 140 -19.43 -7.93 -20.54
CA SER A 140 -20.89 -8.00 -20.56
C SER A 140 -21.39 -9.18 -21.40
N PHE A 141 -20.74 -9.47 -22.52
CA PHE A 141 -21.08 -10.60 -23.38
C PHE A 141 -20.84 -11.93 -22.66
N LEU A 142 -19.65 -12.12 -22.08
CA LEU A 142 -19.31 -13.34 -21.35
C LEU A 142 -20.21 -13.57 -20.14
N LYS A 143 -20.55 -12.50 -19.39
CA LYS A 143 -21.52 -12.56 -18.29
C LYS A 143 -22.87 -13.13 -18.77
N SER A 144 -23.37 -12.64 -19.90
CA SER A 144 -24.65 -13.11 -20.46
C SER A 144 -24.60 -14.58 -20.87
N MET A 145 -23.49 -15.04 -21.44
CA MET A 145 -23.31 -16.43 -21.82
C MET A 145 -23.26 -17.36 -20.62
N ILE A 146 -22.54 -17.00 -19.56
CA ILE A 146 -22.48 -17.80 -18.34
C ILE A 146 -23.84 -17.88 -17.66
N THR A 147 -24.56 -16.76 -17.60
CA THR A 147 -25.91 -16.74 -17.01
C THR A 147 -26.87 -17.63 -17.82
N GLN A 148 -26.72 -17.68 -19.13
CA GLN A 148 -27.53 -18.54 -20.00
C GLN A 148 -27.15 -20.02 -19.89
N ALA A 149 -25.86 -20.33 -19.72
CA ALA A 149 -25.36 -21.69 -19.63
C ALA A 149 -25.63 -22.34 -18.26
N GLY A 150 -25.71 -21.55 -17.19
CA GLY A 150 -25.98 -22.06 -15.84
C GLY A 150 -24.90 -23.04 -15.36
N GLU A 151 -25.32 -24.16 -14.78
CA GLU A 151 -24.41 -25.18 -14.23
C GLU A 151 -23.60 -25.90 -15.33
N ASP A 152 -24.19 -26.11 -16.50
CA ASP A 152 -23.59 -26.79 -17.66
C ASP A 152 -22.60 -25.89 -18.45
N CYS A 153 -22.16 -24.78 -17.85
CA CYS A 153 -21.23 -23.85 -18.45
C CYS A 153 -19.86 -24.51 -18.71
N PRO A 154 -19.38 -24.54 -19.98
CA PRO A 154 -18.07 -25.11 -20.32
C PRO A 154 -16.92 -24.43 -19.58
N ASP A 155 -15.91 -25.21 -19.18
CA ASP A 155 -14.73 -24.72 -18.45
C ASP A 155 -13.99 -23.61 -19.20
N ASP A 156 -13.87 -23.71 -20.53
CA ASP A 156 -13.25 -22.69 -21.38
C ASP A 156 -13.99 -21.35 -21.30
N LEU A 157 -15.33 -21.38 -21.19
CA LEU A 157 -16.15 -20.18 -21.08
C LEU A 157 -16.02 -19.56 -19.68
N ARG A 158 -15.99 -20.38 -18.62
CA ARG A 158 -15.73 -19.93 -17.24
C ARG A 158 -14.37 -19.28 -17.13
N LYS A 159 -13.34 -19.87 -17.75
CA LYS A 159 -11.98 -19.34 -17.78
C LYS A 159 -11.91 -18.00 -18.53
N ALA A 160 -12.52 -17.91 -19.70
CA ALA A 160 -12.56 -16.66 -20.46
C ALA A 160 -13.26 -15.52 -19.69
N TYR A 161 -14.33 -15.83 -18.95
CA TYR A 161 -15.00 -14.86 -18.07
C TYR A 161 -14.14 -14.45 -16.88
N GLU A 162 -13.42 -15.41 -16.28
CA GLU A 162 -12.49 -15.13 -15.20
C GLU A 162 -11.35 -14.19 -15.65
N ASP A 163 -10.75 -14.47 -16.81
CA ASP A 163 -9.72 -13.61 -17.40
C ASP A 163 -10.25 -12.19 -17.68
N ALA A 164 -11.52 -12.07 -18.10
CA ALA A 164 -12.18 -10.78 -18.32
C ALA A 164 -12.44 -10.03 -16.99
N LEU A 165 -12.85 -10.74 -15.94
CA LEU A 165 -13.03 -10.17 -14.59
C LEU A 165 -11.69 -9.74 -13.99
N LEU A 166 -10.63 -10.53 -14.17
CA LEU A 166 -9.28 -10.16 -13.74
C LEU A 166 -8.78 -8.91 -14.47
N SER A 167 -8.99 -8.83 -15.79
CA SER A 167 -8.63 -7.63 -16.56
C SER A 167 -9.40 -6.39 -16.08
N TYR A 168 -10.67 -6.56 -15.71
CA TYR A 168 -11.47 -5.50 -15.12
C TYR A 168 -10.96 -5.09 -13.73
N ASP A 169 -10.62 -6.03 -12.84
CA ASP A 169 -10.04 -5.69 -11.53
C ASP A 169 -8.69 -4.99 -11.64
N ARG A 170 -7.82 -5.40 -12.58
CA ARG A 170 -6.56 -4.68 -12.86
C ARG A 170 -6.81 -3.22 -13.24
N CYS A 171 -7.81 -2.97 -14.08
CA CYS A 171 -8.20 -1.62 -14.47
C CYS A 171 -8.67 -0.80 -13.26
N LEU A 172 -9.55 -1.38 -12.43
CA LEU A 172 -10.04 -0.73 -11.21
C LEU A 172 -8.93 -0.48 -10.20
N ALA A 173 -8.04 -1.45 -9.97
CA ALA A 173 -6.94 -1.35 -9.02
C ALA A 173 -5.96 -0.22 -9.38
N ILE A 174 -5.67 -0.04 -10.67
CA ILE A 174 -4.81 1.08 -11.13
C ILE A 174 -5.51 2.42 -10.90
N GLN A 175 -6.78 2.55 -11.31
CA GLN A 175 -7.56 3.77 -11.12
C GLN A 175 -7.70 4.14 -9.63
N GLU A 176 -7.93 3.14 -8.79
CA GLU A 176 -8.00 3.29 -7.33
C GLU A 176 -6.65 3.79 -6.81
N ALA A 177 -5.54 3.15 -7.18
CA ALA A 177 -4.21 3.52 -6.70
C ALA A 177 -3.81 4.97 -7.05
N GLU A 178 -4.15 5.43 -8.25
CA GLU A 178 -3.86 6.80 -8.67
C GLU A 178 -4.63 7.83 -7.83
N ARG A 179 -5.91 7.56 -7.54
CA ARG A 179 -6.74 8.42 -6.69
C ARG A 179 -6.33 8.33 -5.21
N SER A 180 -6.00 7.13 -4.73
CA SER A 180 -5.53 6.86 -3.38
C SER A 180 -4.25 7.63 -3.04
N ARG A 181 -3.34 7.82 -4.01
CA ARG A 181 -2.15 8.67 -3.85
C ARG A 181 -2.49 10.13 -3.57
N LEU A 182 -3.56 10.68 -4.18
CA LEU A 182 -3.99 12.06 -3.89
C LEU A 182 -4.52 12.22 -2.47
N LEU A 183 -5.03 11.15 -1.89
CA LEU A 183 -5.58 11.11 -0.53
C LEU A 183 -4.54 10.69 0.53
N SER A 184 -3.29 10.44 0.13
CA SER A 184 -2.25 9.87 1.01
C SER A 184 -2.66 8.55 1.65
N LEU A 185 -3.46 7.73 0.98
CA LEU A 185 -3.79 6.39 1.47
C LEU A 185 -2.57 5.47 1.44
N PRO A 186 -2.54 4.40 2.27
CA PRO A 186 -1.48 3.40 2.23
C PRO A 186 -1.25 2.89 0.82
N ASP A 187 0.01 2.70 0.42
CA ASP A 187 0.32 2.23 -0.92
C ASP A 187 -0.23 0.81 -1.15
N PRO A 188 -1.25 0.62 -2.01
CA PRO A 188 -1.83 -0.69 -2.28
C PRO A 188 -0.84 -1.62 -2.98
N GLY A 189 0.26 -1.10 -3.54
CA GLY A 189 1.35 -1.92 -4.07
C GLY A 189 2.03 -2.80 -3.01
N LYS A 190 2.02 -2.38 -1.73
CA LYS A 190 2.61 -3.17 -0.64
C LYS A 190 1.83 -4.45 -0.33
N SER A 191 0.52 -4.45 -0.53
CA SER A 191 -0.36 -5.63 -0.37
C SER A 191 -0.54 -6.41 -1.68
N GLY A 192 0.15 -6.01 -2.75
CA GLY A 192 0.04 -6.65 -4.06
C GLY A 192 -1.32 -6.45 -4.73
N TYR A 193 -2.01 -5.34 -4.44
CA TYR A 193 -3.32 -5.00 -5.02
C TYR A 193 -4.41 -6.06 -4.80
N ARG A 194 -4.41 -6.74 -3.66
CA ARG A 194 -5.40 -7.77 -3.33
C ARG A 194 -6.66 -7.18 -2.73
N ALA A 195 -7.82 -7.69 -3.16
CA ALA A 195 -9.12 -7.38 -2.58
C ALA A 195 -9.74 -8.64 -1.92
N GLY A 196 -10.47 -8.42 -0.83
CA GLY A 196 -11.25 -9.44 -0.13
C GLY A 196 -12.74 -9.09 -0.09
N LEU A 197 -13.55 -9.89 0.60
CA LEU A 197 -15.00 -9.68 0.71
C LEU A 197 -15.40 -8.46 1.57
N ASN A 198 -14.48 -7.91 2.35
CA ASN A 198 -14.68 -6.73 3.19
C ASN A 198 -13.82 -5.53 2.73
N TYR A 199 -13.42 -5.54 1.45
CA TYR A 199 -12.49 -4.55 0.91
C TYR A 199 -13.04 -3.13 0.97
N ALA A 200 -14.32 -2.93 0.61
CA ALA A 200 -14.94 -1.60 0.60
C ALA A 200 -14.96 -0.97 2.02
N ASP A 201 -15.30 -1.75 3.04
CA ASP A 201 -15.31 -1.30 4.43
C ASP A 201 -13.90 -0.97 4.93
N THR A 202 -12.91 -1.77 4.54
CA THR A 202 -11.50 -1.55 4.89
C THR A 202 -11.02 -0.22 4.31
N ILE A 203 -11.25 0.03 3.02
CA ILE A 203 -10.87 1.28 2.35
C ILE A 203 -11.64 2.47 2.93
N ALA A 204 -12.93 2.31 3.27
CA ALA A 204 -13.69 3.37 3.93
C ALA A 204 -13.06 3.77 5.28
N GLY A 205 -12.62 2.79 6.08
CA GLY A 205 -11.91 3.05 7.34
C GLY A 205 -10.54 3.73 7.13
N GLU A 206 -9.81 3.34 6.09
CA GLU A 206 -8.53 3.98 5.72
C GLU A 206 -8.72 5.43 5.28
N ILE A 207 -9.78 5.74 4.52
CA ILE A 207 -10.13 7.10 4.11
C ILE A 207 -10.41 7.99 5.33
N GLU A 208 -11.19 7.53 6.30
CA GLU A 208 -11.46 8.32 7.50
C GLU A 208 -10.19 8.54 8.34
N THR A 209 -9.33 7.52 8.42
CA THR A 209 -8.02 7.65 9.08
C THR A 209 -7.15 8.68 8.37
N ALA A 210 -7.02 8.58 7.05
CA ALA A 210 -6.24 9.52 6.24
C ALA A 210 -6.80 10.94 6.29
N LYS A 211 -8.12 11.10 6.40
CA LYS A 211 -8.78 12.39 6.57
C LYS A 211 -8.33 13.08 7.86
N VAL A 212 -8.27 12.34 8.96
CA VAL A 212 -7.79 12.84 10.25
C VAL A 212 -6.30 13.21 10.15
N VAL A 213 -5.48 12.30 9.60
CA VAL A 213 -4.04 12.53 9.42
C VAL A 213 -3.79 13.77 8.56
N ARG A 214 -4.45 13.89 7.40
CA ARG A 214 -4.29 15.03 6.49
C ARG A 214 -4.71 16.35 7.13
N THR A 215 -5.79 16.34 7.90
CA THR A 215 -6.22 17.53 8.64
C THR A 215 -5.15 17.94 9.66
N GLU A 216 -4.56 16.99 10.37
CA GLU A 216 -3.49 17.25 11.33
C GLU A 216 -2.20 17.70 10.65
N GLU A 217 -1.83 17.14 9.51
CA GLU A 217 -0.72 17.62 8.70
C GLU A 217 -0.91 19.08 8.28
N LEU A 218 -2.11 19.44 7.80
CA LEU A 218 -2.44 20.82 7.42
C LEU A 218 -2.37 21.77 8.63
N ARG A 219 -2.77 21.31 9.82
CA ARG A 219 -2.61 22.06 11.07
C ARG A 219 -1.15 22.27 11.43
N MET A 220 -0.36 21.20 11.38
CA MET A 220 1.08 21.28 11.65
C MET A 220 1.78 22.22 10.66
N LEU A 221 1.43 22.15 9.38
CA LEU A 221 1.95 23.06 8.36
C LEU A 221 1.55 24.52 8.62
N ALA A 222 0.31 24.79 9.01
CA ALA A 222 -0.15 26.14 9.35
C ALA A 222 0.56 26.72 10.58
N LEU A 223 0.97 25.87 11.53
CA LEU A 223 1.78 26.24 12.69
C LEU A 223 3.29 26.28 12.38
N GLY A 224 3.69 26.08 11.12
CA GLY A 224 5.09 26.04 10.69
C GLY A 224 5.80 24.70 10.92
N GLY A 225 5.19 23.78 11.66
CA GLY A 225 5.57 22.36 11.70
C GLY A 225 7.02 22.09 12.12
N VAL A 226 7.60 21.04 11.54
CA VAL A 226 9.00 20.65 11.79
C VAL A 226 9.96 21.71 11.23
N SER A 227 9.62 22.37 10.13
CA SER A 227 10.49 23.38 9.50
C SER A 227 10.72 24.59 10.41
N THR A 228 9.68 25.08 11.08
CA THR A 228 9.81 26.16 12.07
C THR A 228 10.57 25.71 13.31
N ARG A 229 10.34 24.48 13.82
CA ARG A 229 11.15 23.93 14.93
C ARG A 229 12.63 23.90 14.57
N LEU A 230 12.97 23.41 13.38
CA LEU A 230 14.34 23.35 12.88
C LEU A 230 14.98 24.74 12.70
N ALA A 231 14.24 25.72 12.17
CA ALA A 231 14.71 27.09 12.02
C ALA A 231 14.99 27.77 13.37
N LEU A 232 14.11 27.55 14.36
CA LEU A 232 14.30 28.05 15.73
C LEU A 232 15.54 27.45 16.39
N LEU A 233 15.76 26.14 16.26
CA LEU A 233 16.98 25.47 16.76
C LEU A 233 18.25 26.00 16.09
N ALA A 234 18.17 26.37 14.82
CA ALA A 234 19.27 26.94 14.05
C ALA A 234 19.51 28.44 14.32
N GLY A 235 18.65 29.09 15.12
CA GLY A 235 18.70 30.54 15.36
C GLY A 235 18.36 31.37 14.12
N GLU A 236 17.64 30.80 13.15
CA GLU A 236 17.22 31.45 11.93
C GLU A 236 15.97 32.33 12.18
N SER A 237 15.87 33.46 11.47
CA SER A 237 14.70 34.32 11.55
C SER A 237 13.51 33.66 10.86
N VAL A 238 12.47 33.33 11.62
CA VAL A 238 11.20 32.86 11.07
C VAL A 238 10.38 34.08 10.67
N GLU A 239 10.24 34.34 9.38
CA GLU A 239 9.24 35.32 8.93
C GLU A 239 7.85 34.75 9.20
N PRO A 240 6.96 35.49 9.91
CA PRO A 240 5.60 35.03 10.12
C PRO A 240 4.90 34.96 8.76
N VAL A 241 4.50 33.76 8.35
CA VAL A 241 3.70 33.55 7.14
C VAL A 241 2.30 34.08 7.41
N GLY A 242 2.07 35.36 7.10
CA GLY A 242 0.76 36.02 7.11
C GLY A 242 0.27 36.48 8.49
N THR A 243 -0.31 37.67 8.53
CA THR A 243 -1.01 38.26 9.70
C THR A 243 -2.36 37.64 10.00
N ASP A 244 -2.82 36.70 9.20
CA ASP A 244 -4.07 35.99 9.49
C ASP A 244 -3.76 34.94 10.53
N ILE A 245 -4.30 35.14 11.73
CA ILE A 245 -4.46 34.08 12.72
C ILE A 245 -5.29 33.01 12.03
N VAL A 246 -4.64 32.02 11.41
CA VAL A 246 -5.31 30.82 10.90
C VAL A 246 -5.87 30.15 12.15
N THR A 247 -7.12 30.43 12.45
CA THR A 247 -7.82 29.72 13.50
C THR A 247 -7.84 28.27 13.06
N VAL A 248 -7.30 27.39 13.92
CA VAL A 248 -7.21 25.93 13.70
C VAL A 248 -8.56 25.32 13.26
N SER A 249 -9.67 26.00 13.59
CA SER A 249 -11.05 25.68 13.21
C SER A 249 -11.47 26.04 11.77
N SER A 250 -10.63 26.74 10.99
CA SER A 250 -10.91 27.18 9.61
C SER A 250 -10.15 26.40 8.53
N LEU A 251 -9.22 25.52 8.92
CA LEU A 251 -8.50 24.64 8.00
C LEU A 251 -9.46 23.57 7.46
N GLN A 252 -9.89 23.78 6.22
CA GLN A 252 -10.67 22.81 5.47
C GLN A 252 -9.74 21.97 4.61
N LEU A 253 -10.12 20.70 4.41
CA LEU A 253 -9.47 19.86 3.41
C LEU A 253 -9.62 20.50 2.02
N PRO A 254 -8.69 20.23 1.09
CA PRO A 254 -8.82 20.70 -0.28
C PRO A 254 -10.18 20.32 -0.88
N ALA A 255 -10.75 21.18 -1.72
CA ALA A 255 -12.08 20.99 -2.29
C ALA A 255 -12.23 19.66 -3.06
N TYR A 256 -11.14 19.14 -3.62
CA TYR A 256 -11.13 17.86 -4.34
C TYR A 256 -11.22 16.65 -3.40
N TYR A 257 -10.84 16.78 -2.12
CA TYR A 257 -10.57 15.64 -1.25
C TYR A 257 -11.81 14.75 -1.07
N GLU A 258 -12.95 15.34 -0.72
CA GLU A 258 -14.19 14.57 -0.51
C GLU A 258 -14.70 13.90 -1.79
N GLN A 259 -14.61 14.60 -2.92
CA GLN A 259 -15.01 14.03 -4.20
C GLN A 259 -14.12 12.86 -4.60
N GLN A 260 -12.80 12.98 -4.42
CA GLN A 260 -11.87 11.90 -4.70
C GLN A 260 -12.03 10.73 -3.72
N ALA A 261 -12.29 11.00 -2.43
CA ALA A 261 -12.61 9.98 -1.44
C ALA A 261 -13.85 9.17 -1.85
N GLU A 262 -14.91 9.84 -2.31
CA GLU A 262 -16.11 9.15 -2.79
C GLU A 262 -15.81 8.28 -4.02
N LYS A 263 -14.98 8.77 -4.95
CA LYS A 263 -14.55 7.97 -6.10
C LYS A 263 -13.71 6.75 -5.72
N VAL A 264 -12.86 6.85 -4.71
CA VAL A 264 -12.13 5.69 -4.18
C VAL A 264 -13.11 4.69 -3.54
N ARG A 265 -14.12 5.14 -2.79
CA ARG A 265 -15.18 4.26 -2.24
C ARG A 265 -15.96 3.54 -3.35
N GLU A 266 -16.37 4.26 -4.39
CA GLU A 266 -17.04 3.69 -5.56
C GLU A 266 -16.19 2.60 -6.25
N LEU A 267 -14.88 2.84 -6.39
CA LEU A 267 -13.95 1.88 -6.99
C LEU A 267 -13.77 0.66 -6.09
N ALA A 268 -13.55 0.85 -4.79
CA ALA A 268 -13.39 -0.24 -3.83
C ALA A 268 -14.64 -1.14 -3.79
N ALA A 269 -15.84 -0.56 -3.83
CA ALA A 269 -17.10 -1.32 -3.92
C ALA A 269 -17.19 -2.15 -5.20
N LYS A 270 -16.79 -1.58 -6.36
CA LYS A 270 -16.74 -2.33 -7.63
C LYS A 270 -15.73 -3.46 -7.58
N ARG A 271 -14.57 -3.26 -6.97
CA ARG A 271 -13.55 -4.32 -6.82
C ARG A 271 -14.05 -5.45 -5.94
N GLN A 272 -14.72 -5.13 -4.83
CA GLN A 272 -15.38 -6.14 -4.00
C GLN A 272 -16.44 -6.93 -4.78
N GLU A 273 -17.29 -6.25 -5.57
CA GLU A 273 -18.26 -6.93 -6.44
C GLU A 273 -17.58 -7.85 -7.47
N VAL A 274 -16.40 -7.48 -7.96
CA VAL A 274 -15.60 -8.34 -8.84
C VAL A 274 -15.08 -9.56 -8.08
N VAL A 275 -14.56 -9.39 -6.87
CA VAL A 275 -14.15 -10.51 -6.00
C VAL A 275 -15.30 -11.48 -5.79
N GLU A 276 -16.48 -10.99 -5.42
CA GLU A 276 -17.69 -11.82 -5.23
C GLU A 276 -18.04 -12.62 -6.50
N LYS A 277 -17.98 -11.99 -7.68
CA LYS A 277 -18.25 -12.68 -8.96
C LYS A 277 -17.20 -13.73 -9.31
N ARG A 278 -15.92 -13.44 -9.05
CA ARG A 278 -14.81 -14.34 -9.33
C ARG A 278 -14.85 -15.54 -8.39
N LEU A 279 -15.16 -15.33 -7.12
CA LEU A 279 -15.43 -16.40 -6.16
C LEU A 279 -16.68 -17.19 -6.56
N ALA A 280 -17.77 -16.57 -6.99
CA ALA A 280 -18.92 -17.33 -7.49
C ALA A 280 -18.58 -18.22 -8.71
N ASN A 281 -17.67 -17.76 -9.58
CA ASN A 281 -17.19 -18.54 -10.73
C ASN A 281 -16.13 -19.60 -10.37
N PHE A 282 -15.40 -19.40 -9.27
CA PHE A 282 -14.34 -20.27 -8.79
C PHE A 282 -14.85 -21.67 -8.47
N GLN A 283 -14.12 -22.70 -8.89
CA GLN A 283 -14.42 -24.09 -8.60
C GLN A 283 -13.13 -24.81 -8.18
N PRO A 284 -13.04 -25.30 -6.93
CA PRO A 284 -11.88 -26.06 -6.51
C PRO A 284 -11.86 -27.43 -7.18
N THR A 285 -10.66 -27.94 -7.45
CA THR A 285 -10.45 -29.25 -8.07
C THR A 285 -10.35 -30.34 -7.01
N TYR A 286 -10.92 -31.50 -7.29
CA TYR A 286 -10.89 -32.67 -6.41
C TYR A 286 -10.07 -33.80 -7.04
N PRO A 287 -8.77 -33.93 -6.71
CA PRO A 287 -7.96 -35.04 -7.18
C PRO A 287 -8.58 -36.39 -6.78
N GLY A 288 -8.73 -37.30 -7.75
CA GLY A 288 -9.37 -38.59 -7.50
C GLY A 288 -10.80 -38.46 -7.00
N ALA A 289 -11.60 -37.54 -7.58
CA ALA A 289 -12.98 -37.28 -7.18
C ALA A 289 -13.84 -38.55 -7.01
N GLU A 290 -13.60 -39.59 -7.82
CA GLU A 290 -14.31 -40.88 -7.73
C GLU A 290 -14.04 -41.66 -6.44
N LEU A 291 -12.94 -41.36 -5.75
CA LEU A 291 -12.57 -41.95 -4.46
C LEU A 291 -13.13 -41.15 -3.27
N GLN A 292 -13.63 -39.93 -3.53
CA GLN A 292 -14.08 -38.98 -2.51
C GLN A 292 -15.60 -38.85 -2.56
N THR A 293 -16.33 -39.92 -2.26
CA THR A 293 -17.80 -39.96 -2.33
C THR A 293 -18.51 -39.42 -1.09
N GLU A 294 -17.81 -39.33 0.05
CA GLU A 294 -18.33 -38.86 1.33
C GLU A 294 -17.35 -37.87 1.98
N ALA A 295 -17.87 -37.01 2.85
CA ALA A 295 -17.06 -36.16 3.72
C ALA A 295 -16.24 -36.99 4.70
N LYS A 296 -14.98 -36.63 4.85
CA LYS A 296 -14.05 -37.13 5.85
C LYS A 296 -13.85 -36.05 6.92
N PRO A 297 -13.48 -36.43 8.16
CA PRO A 297 -13.28 -35.48 9.25
C PRO A 297 -12.14 -34.49 8.99
N ASN A 298 -11.20 -34.85 8.12
CA ASN A 298 -10.08 -34.00 7.76
C ASN A 298 -10.08 -33.68 6.27
N LEU A 299 -9.67 -32.46 5.94
CA LEU A 299 -9.52 -31.94 4.58
C LEU A 299 -8.10 -31.41 4.41
N ALA A 300 -7.43 -31.84 3.34
CA ALA A 300 -6.16 -31.29 2.90
C ALA A 300 -6.40 -30.37 1.70
N ILE A 301 -6.03 -29.10 1.84
CA ILE A 301 -6.19 -28.07 0.81
C ILE A 301 -4.82 -27.71 0.25
N GLY A 302 -4.60 -28.00 -1.04
CA GLY A 302 -3.39 -27.63 -1.77
C GLY A 302 -3.60 -26.32 -2.55
N VAL A 303 -2.87 -25.28 -2.18
CA VAL A 303 -2.90 -23.98 -2.87
C VAL A 303 -1.67 -23.85 -3.76
N GLY A 304 -1.86 -23.80 -5.08
CA GLY A 304 -0.77 -23.73 -6.06
C GLY A 304 -1.17 -24.19 -7.47
N GLU A 305 -0.26 -24.06 -8.43
CA GLU A 305 -0.44 -24.58 -9.80
C GLU A 305 0.37 -25.87 -9.99
N ASP A 306 1.68 -25.81 -9.82
CA ASP A 306 2.59 -26.97 -9.96
C ASP A 306 3.16 -27.47 -8.62
N VAL A 307 3.29 -26.55 -7.65
CA VAL A 307 3.79 -26.83 -6.30
C VAL A 307 2.77 -26.31 -5.31
N TYR A 308 2.19 -27.22 -4.53
CA TYR A 308 1.14 -26.89 -3.58
C TYR A 308 1.72 -26.55 -2.22
N ARG A 309 1.21 -25.47 -1.64
CA ARG A 309 1.26 -25.25 -0.20
C ARG A 309 0.02 -25.88 0.43
N TRP A 310 0.25 -26.82 1.33
CA TRP A 310 -0.84 -27.59 1.94
C TRP A 310 -1.32 -26.99 3.26
N PHE A 311 -2.64 -26.96 3.43
CA PHE A 311 -3.33 -26.53 4.65
C PHE A 311 -4.25 -27.65 5.12
N GLY A 312 -4.19 -28.00 6.41
CA GLY A 312 -5.10 -28.95 7.01
C GLY A 312 -6.32 -28.22 7.55
N VAL A 313 -7.48 -28.82 7.36
CA VAL A 313 -8.74 -28.37 7.97
C VAL A 313 -9.38 -29.58 8.63
N ALA A 314 -9.68 -29.47 9.92
CA ALA A 314 -10.44 -30.46 10.65
C ALA A 314 -11.87 -29.95 10.83
N PHE A 315 -12.84 -30.78 10.47
CA PHE A 315 -14.25 -30.51 10.71
C PHE A 315 -14.67 -31.13 12.04
N ASP A 316 -15.23 -30.29 12.90
CA ASP A 316 -15.81 -30.73 14.16
C ASP A 316 -17.30 -31.04 13.96
N SER A 317 -17.66 -32.31 14.12
CA SER A 317 -19.04 -32.79 14.01
C SER A 317 -19.96 -32.30 15.12
N GLU A 318 -19.44 -31.87 16.27
CA GLU A 318 -20.26 -31.38 17.38
C GLU A 318 -20.61 -29.90 17.23
N THR A 319 -19.71 -29.11 16.65
CA THR A 319 -19.86 -27.65 16.52
C THR A 319 -20.16 -27.19 15.10
N SER A 320 -20.16 -28.11 14.13
CA SER A 320 -20.24 -27.80 12.69
C SER A 320 -19.25 -26.71 12.27
N SER A 321 -18.06 -26.71 12.90
CA SER A 321 -17.02 -25.72 12.66
C SER A 321 -15.82 -26.32 11.93
N ALA A 322 -15.17 -25.50 11.11
CA ALA A 322 -13.93 -25.84 10.43
C ALA A 322 -12.75 -25.15 11.12
N ASN A 323 -11.77 -25.92 11.56
CA ASN A 323 -10.57 -25.39 12.21
C ASN A 323 -9.33 -25.70 11.38
N LEU A 324 -8.42 -24.72 11.26
CA LEU A 324 -7.11 -24.95 10.67
C LEU A 324 -6.32 -25.92 11.56
N ASP A 325 -5.83 -27.00 10.96
CA ASP A 325 -5.05 -28.03 11.63
C ASP A 325 -3.74 -28.31 10.88
N ASN A 326 -2.76 -28.85 11.60
CA ASN A 326 -1.49 -29.23 11.03
C ASN A 326 -1.60 -30.59 10.33
N ILE A 327 -1.15 -30.65 9.08
CA ILE A 327 -1.07 -31.92 8.36
C ILE A 327 0.10 -32.73 8.92
N PRO A 328 -0.11 -33.99 9.36
CA PRO A 328 0.97 -34.86 9.81
C PRO A 328 2.04 -35.05 8.73
N ALA A 329 3.31 -35.15 9.11
CA ALA A 329 4.42 -35.25 8.17
C ALA A 329 4.26 -36.42 7.17
N GLU A 330 3.76 -37.56 7.63
CA GLU A 330 3.50 -38.73 6.78
C GLU A 330 2.44 -38.48 5.71
N ILE A 331 1.44 -37.63 6.00
CA ILE A 331 0.40 -37.23 5.03
C ILE A 331 0.97 -36.16 4.09
N ALA A 332 1.74 -35.21 4.61
CA ALA A 332 2.40 -34.18 3.81
C ALA A 332 3.37 -34.78 2.78
N GLU A 333 4.11 -35.84 3.13
CA GLU A 333 4.97 -36.56 2.18
C GLU A 333 4.17 -37.20 1.05
N LEU A 334 3.03 -37.84 1.35
CA LEU A 334 2.16 -38.44 0.33
C LEU A 334 1.53 -37.38 -0.57
N LEU A 335 1.08 -36.26 0.02
CA LEU A 335 0.53 -35.12 -0.72
C LEU A 335 1.56 -34.51 -1.68
N ASN A 336 2.80 -34.36 -1.24
CA ASN A 336 3.90 -33.87 -2.09
C ASN A 336 4.34 -34.88 -3.16
N ALA A 337 4.18 -36.17 -2.89
CA ALA A 337 4.42 -37.24 -3.87
C ALA A 337 3.27 -37.42 -4.88
N GLY A 338 2.13 -36.76 -4.67
CA GLY A 338 0.93 -36.87 -5.51
C GLY A 338 0.14 -38.17 -5.29
N ASP A 339 0.40 -38.93 -4.21
CA ASP A 339 -0.33 -40.15 -3.89
C ASP A 339 -1.63 -39.83 -3.12
N TYR A 340 -2.54 -39.15 -3.81
CA TYR A 340 -3.83 -38.73 -3.24
C TYR A 340 -4.68 -39.90 -2.79
N LYS A 341 -4.54 -41.07 -3.43
CA LYS A 341 -5.28 -42.27 -3.06
C LYS A 341 -4.91 -42.72 -1.64
N ALA A 342 -3.62 -42.81 -1.33
CA ALA A 342 -3.17 -43.18 0.01
C ALA A 342 -3.60 -42.16 1.08
N VAL A 343 -3.66 -40.87 0.72
CA VAL A 343 -4.16 -39.81 1.61
C VAL A 343 -5.66 -39.98 1.89
N ILE A 344 -6.45 -40.28 0.86
CA ILE A 344 -7.90 -40.51 0.98
C ILE A 344 -8.21 -41.75 1.82
N GLU A 345 -7.47 -42.85 1.62
CA GLU A 345 -7.58 -44.08 2.42
C GLU A 345 -7.24 -43.85 3.90
N ARG A 346 -6.45 -42.82 4.22
CA ARG A 346 -6.12 -42.39 5.59
C ARG A 346 -7.13 -41.41 6.19
N GLY A 347 -8.27 -41.19 5.54
CA GLY A 347 -9.38 -40.41 6.09
C GLY A 347 -9.28 -38.90 5.86
N TYR A 348 -8.66 -38.48 4.76
CA TYR A 348 -8.64 -37.09 4.31
C TYR A 348 -9.45 -36.93 3.02
N ASN A 349 -10.23 -35.86 2.90
CA ASN A 349 -10.56 -35.32 1.59
C ASN A 349 -9.38 -34.50 1.08
N VAL A 350 -9.21 -34.44 -0.24
CA VAL A 350 -8.16 -33.66 -0.90
C VAL A 350 -8.82 -32.70 -1.87
N LEU A 351 -8.49 -31.42 -1.71
CA LEU A 351 -8.95 -30.33 -2.54
C LEU A 351 -7.72 -29.53 -2.98
N THR A 352 -7.67 -29.13 -4.25
CA THR A 352 -6.58 -28.31 -4.79
C THR A 352 -7.14 -27.17 -5.60
N TYR A 353 -6.51 -26.00 -5.53
CA TYR A 353 -6.84 -24.89 -6.41
C TYR A 353 -5.64 -24.00 -6.71
N ALA A 354 -5.66 -23.41 -7.91
CA ALA A 354 -4.77 -22.35 -8.29
C ALA A 354 -5.27 -21.02 -7.68
N PRO A 355 -4.43 -20.26 -6.96
CA PRO A 355 -4.85 -19.01 -6.35
C PRO A 355 -5.22 -18.00 -7.43
N LEU A 356 -6.43 -17.45 -7.35
CA LEU A 356 -6.90 -16.37 -8.20
C LEU A 356 -6.08 -15.11 -7.93
N GLU A 357 -5.52 -14.54 -8.99
CA GLU A 357 -4.75 -13.29 -8.90
C GLU A 357 -5.64 -12.15 -8.39
N GLN A 358 -5.08 -11.23 -7.60
CA GLN A 358 -5.77 -10.07 -7.00
C GLN A 358 -6.91 -10.38 -6.00
N ILE A 359 -7.15 -11.65 -5.66
CA ILE A 359 -8.03 -12.01 -4.55
C ILE A 359 -7.18 -12.45 -3.36
N ASP A 360 -7.53 -11.98 -2.17
CA ASP A 360 -6.85 -12.41 -0.96
C ASP A 360 -6.96 -13.94 -0.72
N ILE A 361 -5.85 -14.56 -0.30
CA ILE A 361 -5.75 -16.02 -0.14
C ILE A 361 -6.66 -16.51 0.98
N GLN A 362 -6.81 -15.75 2.06
CA GLN A 362 -7.69 -16.13 3.16
C GLN A 362 -9.14 -16.16 2.66
N THR A 363 -9.54 -15.19 1.86
CA THR A 363 -10.88 -15.14 1.25
C THR A 363 -11.12 -16.36 0.36
N GLN A 364 -10.17 -16.71 -0.52
CA GLN A 364 -10.30 -17.90 -1.39
C GLN A 364 -10.31 -19.20 -0.60
N LEU A 365 -9.53 -19.29 0.48
CA LEU A 365 -9.49 -20.47 1.34
C LEU A 365 -10.84 -20.69 2.03
N ILE A 366 -11.46 -19.62 2.53
CA ILE A 366 -12.79 -19.67 3.16
C ILE A 366 -13.82 -20.15 2.13
N ASP A 367 -13.87 -19.54 0.94
CA ASP A 367 -14.81 -19.94 -0.12
C ASP A 367 -14.59 -21.39 -0.59
N ALA A 368 -13.34 -21.86 -0.66
CA ALA A 368 -13.03 -23.25 -0.98
C ALA A 368 -13.53 -24.24 0.10
N ILE A 369 -13.46 -23.86 1.38
CA ILE A 369 -13.99 -24.66 2.49
C ILE A 369 -15.51 -24.68 2.46
N GLU A 370 -16.16 -23.54 2.23
CA GLU A 370 -17.62 -23.44 2.12
C GLU A 370 -18.15 -24.31 0.97
N LYS A 371 -17.54 -24.22 -0.21
CA LYS A 371 -17.92 -25.09 -1.35
C LYS A 371 -17.65 -26.57 -1.10
N HIS A 372 -16.64 -26.89 -0.30
CA HIS A 372 -16.42 -28.27 0.14
C HIS A 372 -17.54 -28.75 1.06
N ALA A 373 -17.92 -27.91 2.02
CA ALA A 373 -19.00 -28.20 2.95
C ALA A 373 -20.32 -28.40 2.18
N ASP A 374 -20.67 -27.50 1.27
CA ASP A 374 -21.87 -27.58 0.44
C ASP A 374 -21.89 -28.86 -0.42
N LYS A 375 -20.75 -29.20 -1.05
CA LYS A 375 -20.64 -30.40 -1.90
C LYS A 375 -20.96 -31.70 -1.17
N TYR A 376 -20.59 -31.79 0.11
CA TYR A 376 -20.74 -32.99 0.92
C TYR A 376 -21.81 -32.88 2.02
N GLY A 377 -22.58 -31.79 2.04
CA GLY A 377 -23.60 -31.54 3.06
C GLY A 377 -23.05 -31.41 4.48
N ILE A 378 -21.79 -30.98 4.64
CA ILE A 378 -21.16 -30.80 5.96
C ILE A 378 -21.80 -29.59 6.63
N GLY A 379 -22.56 -29.80 7.69
CA GLY A 379 -23.29 -28.74 8.40
C GLY A 379 -24.77 -28.63 8.04
N GLU A 380 -25.30 -29.48 7.15
CA GLU A 380 -26.74 -29.53 6.84
C GLU A 380 -27.55 -30.50 7.75
N GLU A 381 -26.93 -31.13 8.76
CA GLU A 381 -27.70 -31.90 9.75
C GLU A 381 -28.45 -30.96 10.72
N THR A 382 -29.78 -30.90 10.50
CA THR A 382 -30.86 -30.26 11.28
C THR A 382 -31.08 -28.75 11.15
N LEU A 383 -31.90 -28.38 10.14
CA LEU A 383 -33.03 -27.46 10.36
C LEU A 383 -34.25 -28.22 10.86
#